data_AF-A0A7W2QA71-F1
#
_entry.id   AF-A0A7W2QA71-F1
#
_cell.length_a   1.000
_cell.length_b   1.000
_cell.length_c   1.000
_cell.angle_alpha   90.00
_cell.angle_beta   90.00
_cell.angle_gamma   90.00
#
_symmetry.space_group_name_H-M   'P 1'
#
loop_
_entity.id
_entity.type
_entity.pdbx_description
1 polymer ?
#
loop_
_entity_poly.entity_id
_entity_poly.type
_entity_poly.pdbx_seq_one_letter_code
_entity_poly.pdbx_strand_id
1 'polypeptide(L)'
;MVTVQEFEEQVWTVEGIRLVVRAPENARVPEYDYQNAANSTFSLTKWLNTRIDPALDGTNYQVTVIQGNGEEPHGRNLLKKVRATYGD
;
A
#
# COMPACT_ATOMS: atom_id res chain seq x y z
N MET A 1 -6.23 16.06 0.74
CA MET A 1 -6.00 15.34 2.01
C MET A 1 -7.22 14.50 2.30
N VAL A 2 -7.03 13.21 2.50
CA VAL A 2 -8.08 12.22 2.73
C VAL A 2 -7.84 11.54 4.07
N THR A 3 -8.84 10.82 4.56
CA THR A 3 -8.63 9.93 5.72
C THR A 3 -7.71 8.77 5.34
N VAL A 4 -7.12 8.15 6.36
CA VAL A 4 -6.30 6.94 6.19
C VAL A 4 -7.08 5.84 5.47
N GLN A 5 -8.35 5.65 5.83
CA GLN A 5 -9.21 4.64 5.20
C GLN A 5 -9.40 4.92 3.70
N GLU A 6 -9.70 6.16 3.33
CA GLU A 6 -9.83 6.55 1.92
C GLU A 6 -8.51 6.38 1.14
N PHE A 7 -7.37 6.61 1.78
CA PHE A 7 -6.06 6.34 1.17
C PHE A 7 -5.85 4.85 0.90
N GLU A 8 -6.20 3.98 1.87
CA GLU A 8 -6.12 2.53 1.71
C GLU A 8 -7.00 2.04 0.55
N GLU A 9 -8.21 2.59 0.41
CA GLU A 9 -9.13 2.27 -0.69
C GLU A 9 -8.60 2.73 -2.06
N GLN A 10 -7.98 3.91 -2.13
CA GLN A 10 -7.34 4.39 -3.36
C GLN A 10 -6.14 3.52 -3.75
N VAL A 11 -5.28 3.17 -2.78
CA VAL A 11 -4.15 2.28 -3.00
C VAL A 11 -4.65 0.92 -3.49
N TRP A 12 -5.70 0.36 -2.90
CA TRP A 12 -6.32 -0.88 -3.38
C TRP A 12 -6.78 -0.75 -4.83
N THR A 13 -7.47 0.35 -5.17
CA THR A 13 -8.03 0.59 -6.50
C THR A 13 -6.95 0.72 -7.58
N VAL A 14 -5.86 1.43 -7.28
CA VAL A 14 -4.76 1.68 -8.24
C VAL A 14 -3.78 0.51 -8.29
N GLU A 15 -3.37 0.02 -7.12
CA GLU A 15 -2.27 -0.95 -7.00
C GLU A 15 -2.76 -2.40 -6.96
N GLY A 16 -4.03 -2.64 -6.64
CA GLY A 16 -4.58 -3.98 -6.43
C GLY A 16 -3.95 -4.71 -5.24
N ILE A 17 -3.53 -3.96 -4.21
CA ILE A 17 -2.85 -4.48 -3.03
C ILE A 17 -3.50 -3.90 -1.78
N ARG A 18 -3.82 -4.76 -0.82
CA ARG A 18 -4.44 -4.34 0.44
C ARG A 18 -3.36 -3.91 1.41
N LEU A 19 -3.47 -2.67 1.84
CA LEU A 19 -2.55 -2.02 2.77
C LEU A 19 -3.35 -1.44 3.92
N VAL A 20 -2.79 -1.52 5.11
CA VAL A 20 -3.33 -0.99 6.37
C VAL A 20 -2.31 -0.05 6.97
N VAL A 21 -2.67 1.22 7.14
CA VAL A 21 -1.82 2.23 7.79
C VAL A 21 -2.25 2.36 9.24
N ARG A 22 -1.35 2.07 10.16
CA ARG A 22 -1.55 2.34 11.59
C ARG A 22 -1.21 3.80 11.89
N ALA A 23 -2.24 4.62 11.85
CA ALA A 23 -2.24 6.02 12.18
C ALA A 23 -3.44 6.35 13.11
N PRO A 24 -3.43 7.49 13.83
CA PRO A 24 -4.56 7.87 14.68
C PRO A 24 -5.84 8.09 13.84
N GLU A 25 -7.01 7.88 14.44
CA GLU A 25 -8.32 7.94 13.74
C GLU A 25 -8.58 9.28 13.02
N ASN A 26 -8.01 10.37 13.53
CA ASN A 26 -8.11 11.71 12.93
C ASN A 26 -6.93 12.06 12.00
N ALA A 27 -6.04 11.11 11.70
CA ALA A 27 -4.96 11.32 10.76
C ALA A 27 -5.51 11.57 9.37
N ARG A 28 -4.95 12.58 8.71
CA ARG A 28 -5.21 12.88 7.31
C ARG A 28 -3.90 12.76 6.56
N VAL A 29 -3.96 12.09 5.42
CA VAL A 29 -2.82 11.87 4.55
C VAL A 29 -3.11 12.50 3.19
N PRO A 30 -2.08 12.79 2.38
CA PRO A 30 -2.28 13.16 0.98
C PRO A 30 -3.12 12.13 0.23
N GLU A 31 -3.80 12.57 -0.82
CA GLU A 31 -4.45 11.64 -1.75
C GLU A 31 -3.40 10.84 -2.52
N TYR A 32 -3.77 9.64 -2.96
CA TYR A 32 -2.85 8.79 -3.71
C TYR A 32 -2.83 9.22 -5.18
N ASP A 33 -1.96 10.17 -5.52
CA ASP A 33 -1.89 10.81 -6.85
C ASP A 33 -1.43 9.86 -7.99
N TYR A 34 -1.01 8.64 -7.67
CA TYR A 34 -0.59 7.68 -8.68
C TYR A 34 -1.80 7.15 -9.47
N GLN A 35 -1.78 7.35 -10.78
CA GLN A 35 -2.85 6.86 -11.67
C GLN A 35 -2.67 5.40 -12.11
N ASN A 36 -1.44 4.88 -12.05
CA ASN A 36 -1.10 3.55 -12.55
C ASN A 36 -0.44 2.69 -11.48
N ALA A 37 -0.83 1.41 -11.49
CA ALA A 37 -0.26 0.36 -10.68
C ALA A 37 1.28 0.34 -10.76
N ALA A 38 1.96 0.13 -9.64
CA ALA A 38 3.42 0.03 -9.64
C ALA A 38 3.88 -1.18 -10.44
N ASN A 39 5.12 -1.10 -10.93
CA ASN A 39 5.71 -2.15 -11.74
C ASN A 39 5.72 -3.49 -10.97
N SER A 40 5.22 -4.54 -11.61
CA SER A 40 5.13 -5.90 -11.07
C SER A 40 6.47 -6.49 -10.60
N THR A 41 7.59 -5.96 -11.10
CA THR A 41 8.96 -6.31 -10.71
C THR A 41 9.45 -5.61 -9.44
N PHE A 42 8.70 -4.65 -8.89
CA PHE A 42 9.07 -4.02 -7.62
C PHE A 42 8.89 -5.01 -6.48
N SER A 43 9.82 -4.98 -5.53
CA SER A 43 9.63 -5.61 -4.23
C SER A 43 8.70 -4.77 -3.37
N LEU A 44 7.98 -5.41 -2.46
CA LEU A 44 7.08 -4.73 -1.53
C LEU A 44 7.79 -3.64 -0.73
N THR A 45 8.97 -3.93 -0.17
CA THR A 45 9.77 -2.92 0.55
C THR A 45 10.13 -1.74 -0.36
N LYS A 46 10.48 -1.99 -1.62
CA LYS A 46 10.80 -0.92 -2.57
C LYS A 46 9.57 -0.06 -2.86
N TRP A 47 8.42 -0.69 -3.07
CA TRP A 47 7.16 0.01 -3.28
C TRP A 47 6.75 0.86 -2.08
N LEU A 48 6.86 0.31 -0.85
CA LEU A 48 6.61 1.06 0.38
C LEU A 48 7.50 2.31 0.45
N ASN A 49 8.81 2.17 0.24
CA ASN A 49 9.76 3.29 0.34
C ASN A 49 9.64 4.30 -0.82
N THR A 50 9.26 3.88 -2.02
CA THR A 50 9.27 4.75 -3.21
C THR A 50 7.93 5.40 -3.52
N ARG A 51 6.82 4.82 -3.01
CA ARG A 51 5.46 5.32 -3.26
C ARG A 51 4.69 5.60 -1.98
N ILE A 52 4.63 4.65 -1.05
CA ILE A 52 3.78 4.80 0.14
C ILE A 52 4.36 5.82 1.11
N ASP A 53 5.64 5.71 1.47
CA ASP A 53 6.34 6.64 2.35
C ASP A 53 6.24 8.11 1.88
N PRO A 54 6.54 8.46 0.61
CA PRO A 54 6.35 9.83 0.13
C PRO A 54 4.88 10.22 0.02
N ALA A 55 3.96 9.28 -0.29
CA ALA A 55 2.53 9.58 -0.34
C ALA A 55 1.91 9.82 1.04
N LEU A 56 2.56 9.34 2.11
CA LEU A 56 2.20 9.65 3.50
C LEU A 56 2.88 10.95 3.99
N ASP A 57 3.45 11.77 3.10
CA ASP A 57 4.14 13.02 3.43
C ASP A 57 5.33 12.81 4.40
N GLY A 58 5.99 11.64 4.33
CA GLY A 58 7.10 11.29 5.24
C GLY A 58 6.66 11.07 6.69
N THR A 59 5.36 10.92 6.96
CA THR A 59 4.89 10.47 8.27
C THR A 59 5.35 9.02 8.48
N ASN A 60 6.05 8.78 9.58
CA ASN A 60 6.58 7.47 9.94
C ASN A 60 5.47 6.56 10.51
N TYR A 61 4.31 6.53 9.85
CA TYR A 61 3.20 5.66 10.20
C TYR A 61 3.56 4.22 9.85
N GLN A 62 3.14 3.30 10.71
CA GLN A 62 3.42 1.90 10.49
C GLN A 62 2.46 1.34 9.46
N VAL A 63 2.98 0.86 8.33
CA VAL A 63 2.19 0.28 7.25
C VAL A 63 2.34 -1.22 7.21
N THR A 64 1.21 -1.91 7.22
CA THR A 64 1.10 -3.36 7.11
C THR A 64 0.42 -3.72 5.80
N VAL A 65 0.97 -4.68 5.07
CA VAL A 65 0.39 -5.17 3.82
C VAL A 65 -0.24 -6.53 4.08
N ILE A 66 -1.45 -6.74 3.59
CA ILE A 66 -2.22 -7.97 3.84
C ILE A 66 -2.43 -8.68 2.50
N GLN A 67 -1.90 -9.89 2.32
CA GLN A 67 -2.13 -10.69 1.10
C GLN A 67 -3.57 -11.25 1.06
N GLY A 68 -4.01 -11.75 -0.10
CA GLY A 68 -5.34 -12.36 -0.24
C GLY A 68 -5.57 -13.56 0.69
N ASN A 69 -4.48 -14.24 1.08
CA ASN A 69 -4.50 -15.33 2.05
C ASN A 69 -4.58 -14.86 3.52
N GLY A 70 -4.62 -13.55 3.79
CA GLY A 70 -4.64 -12.99 5.14
C GLY A 70 -3.28 -12.93 5.84
N GLU A 71 -2.22 -13.43 5.21
CA GLU A 71 -0.85 -13.36 5.74
C GLU A 71 -0.12 -12.06 5.34
N GLU A 72 0.81 -11.63 6.19
CA GLU A 72 1.72 -10.53 5.87
C GLU A 72 2.82 -11.02 4.90
N PRO A 73 2.93 -10.44 3.69
CA PRO A 73 3.97 -10.83 2.75
C PRO A 73 5.33 -10.45 3.32
N HIS A 74 6.29 -11.37 3.25
CA HIS A 74 7.69 -11.02 3.50
C HIS A 74 8.10 -9.86 2.57
N GLY A 75 8.71 -8.78 3.08
CA GLY A 75 8.96 -7.54 2.31
C GLY A 75 9.77 -7.69 1.01
N ARG A 76 10.47 -8.83 0.85
CA ARG A 76 11.17 -9.22 -0.40
C ARG A 76 10.24 -9.76 -1.49
N ASN A 77 8.96 -10.01 -1.19
CA ASN A 77 8.00 -10.46 -2.18
C ASN A 77 7.79 -9.40 -3.24
N LEU A 78 7.69 -9.86 -4.48
CA LEU A 78 7.39 -9.02 -5.63
C LEU A 78 5.90 -8.67 -5.64
N LEU A 79 5.57 -7.44 -6.05
CA LEU A 79 4.18 -7.01 -6.17
C LEU A 79 3.35 -7.96 -7.04
N LYS A 80 3.96 -8.53 -8.08
CA LYS A 80 3.30 -9.55 -8.92
C LYS A 80 2.78 -10.75 -8.12
N LYS A 81 3.54 -11.21 -7.13
CA LYS A 81 3.17 -12.36 -6.29
C LYS A 81 2.06 -11.97 -5.33
N VAL A 82 2.14 -10.77 -4.75
CA VAL A 82 1.12 -10.25 -3.84
C VAL A 82 -0.21 -10.09 -4.59
N ARG A 83 -0.21 -9.44 -5.76
CA ARG A 83 -1.40 -9.30 -6.61
C ARG A 83 -2.01 -10.65 -6.99
N ALA A 84 -1.17 -11.64 -7.33
CA ALA A 84 -1.62 -12.98 -7.65
C ALA A 84 -2.36 -13.68 -6.50
N THR A 85 -2.14 -13.28 -5.23
CA THR A 85 -2.86 -13.87 -4.09
C THR A 85 -4.31 -13.42 -3.96
N TYR A 86 -4.73 -12.34 -4.61
CA TYR A 86 -6.13 -11.86 -4.56
C TYR A 86 -6.99 -12.39 -5.71
N GLY A 87 -6.39 -13.10 -6.67
CA GLY A 87 -7.00 -13.49 -7.94
C GLY A 87 -7.40 -14.96 -8.06
N ASP A 88 -7.61 -15.66 -6.95
CA ASP A 88 -8.19 -17.02 -6.92
C ASP A 88 -9.67 -16.95 -6.48
#